data_AF-A0A3B9NGG5-F1
#
_entry.id   AF-A0A3B9NGG5-F1
#
_cell.length_a   1.000
_cell.length_b   1.000
_cell.length_c   1.000
_cell.angle_alpha   90.00
_cell.angle_beta   90.00
_cell.angle_gamma   90.00
#
_symmetry.space_group_name_H-M   'P 1'
#
loop_
_entity.id
_entity.type
_entity.pdbx_description
1 polymer ?
#
loop_
_entity_poly.entity_id
_entity_poly.type
_entity_poly.pdbx_seq_one_letter_code
_entity_poly.pdbx_strand_id
1 'polypeptide(L)'
;MKNTQKKLKAKHFRYLTQEHIDDPMKYLIGFFESETSIRDWLADLNTLINAASNAKMNPPRSSTGYLTRKLIEQVELAYVIFRKCKLKTIEQPLKFNKGVSDYWNQLLATDSSASNIDTAADSISRFFSYESLQQWYNILDDLWISLGDRDNGFLGDNGHEILAIKEFLLRLAADLGKIYEDAILPNTPKSYQEKNVKSEISENLA
;
A
#
# COMPACT_ATOMS: atom_id res chain seq x y z
N MET A 1 1.43 -21.17 -28.22
CA MET A 1 0.63 -21.30 -26.98
C MET A 1 0.09 -19.93 -26.60
N LYS A 2 -1.24 -19.75 -26.55
CA LYS A 2 -1.85 -18.49 -26.10
C LYS A 2 -1.67 -18.40 -24.59
N ASN A 3 -0.81 -17.49 -24.12
CA ASN A 3 -0.70 -17.15 -22.70
C ASN A 3 -1.97 -16.40 -22.27
N THR A 4 -3.03 -17.14 -21.92
CA THR A 4 -4.21 -16.59 -21.28
C THR A 4 -3.83 -16.17 -19.86
N GLN A 5 -3.28 -14.96 -19.70
CA GLN A 5 -3.24 -14.31 -18.40
C GLN A 5 -4.66 -14.26 -17.87
N LYS A 6 -4.93 -14.95 -16.75
CA LYS A 6 -6.24 -14.89 -16.08
C LYS A 6 -6.55 -13.42 -15.76
N LYS A 7 -7.57 -12.87 -16.42
CA LYS A 7 -8.04 -11.51 -16.16
C LYS A 7 -8.48 -11.41 -14.69
N LEU A 8 -8.00 -10.39 -13.99
CA LEU A 8 -8.48 -10.05 -12.65
C LEU A 8 -9.96 -9.67 -12.72
N LYS A 9 -10.74 -10.11 -11.75
CA LYS A 9 -12.19 -9.88 -11.68
C LYS A 9 -12.55 -9.50 -10.25
N ALA A 10 -13.50 -8.57 -10.08
CA ALA A 10 -13.98 -8.10 -8.78
C ALA A 10 -14.29 -9.24 -7.80
N LYS A 11 -14.88 -10.34 -8.26
CA LYS A 11 -15.20 -11.53 -7.44
C LYS A 11 -14.01 -12.21 -6.75
N HIS A 12 -12.77 -11.87 -7.09
CA HIS A 12 -11.57 -12.41 -6.44
C HIS A 12 -11.09 -11.52 -5.28
N PHE A 13 -11.77 -10.41 -5.03
CA PHE A 13 -11.46 -9.40 -4.02
C PHE A 13 -12.66 -9.24 -3.09
N ARG A 14 -12.40 -8.87 -1.83
CA ARG A 14 -13.44 -8.64 -0.81
C ARG A 14 -14.15 -7.31 -1.03
N TYR A 15 -13.40 -6.26 -1.41
CA TYR A 15 -13.94 -4.90 -1.46
C TYR A 15 -13.67 -4.15 -2.77
N LEU A 16 -12.62 -4.53 -3.52
CA LEU A 16 -12.25 -3.82 -4.73
C LEU A 16 -13.27 -4.01 -5.87
N THR A 17 -13.73 -2.90 -6.44
CA THR A 17 -14.69 -2.89 -7.56
C THR A 17 -14.00 -3.18 -8.89
N GLN A 18 -14.77 -3.59 -9.91
CA GLN A 18 -14.22 -3.81 -11.24
C GLN A 18 -13.60 -2.54 -11.84
N GLU A 19 -14.17 -1.38 -11.54
CA GLU A 19 -13.66 -0.08 -11.94
C GLU A 19 -12.26 0.19 -11.38
N HIS A 20 -12.04 -0.03 -10.09
CA HIS A 20 -10.72 0.14 -9.46
C HIS A 20 -9.70 -0.92 -9.90
N ILE A 21 -10.17 -2.11 -10.31
CA ILE A 21 -9.30 -3.12 -10.94
C ILE A 21 -8.86 -2.67 -12.33
N ASP A 22 -9.78 -2.10 -13.10
CA ASP A 22 -9.54 -1.64 -14.47
C ASP A 22 -8.72 -0.35 -14.49
N ASP A 23 -8.87 0.52 -13.50
CA ASP A 23 -8.09 1.74 -13.29
C ASP A 23 -7.71 1.94 -11.80
N PRO A 24 -6.53 1.45 -11.37
CA PRO A 24 -6.05 1.63 -10.00
C PRO A 24 -5.80 3.09 -9.62
N MET A 25 -5.47 3.96 -10.57
CA MET A 25 -5.24 5.39 -10.29
C MET A 25 -6.53 6.07 -9.86
N LYS A 26 -7.67 5.67 -10.44
CA LYS A 26 -8.97 6.20 -10.04
C LYS A 26 -9.29 5.93 -8.56
N TYR A 27 -8.94 4.76 -8.04
CA TYR A 27 -9.06 4.49 -6.60
C TYR A 27 -8.17 5.43 -5.79
N LEU A 28 -6.89 5.54 -6.16
CA LEU A 28 -5.91 6.34 -5.42
C LEU A 28 -6.31 7.82 -5.35
N ILE A 29 -6.76 8.37 -6.47
CA ILE A 29 -7.28 9.74 -6.58
C ILE A 29 -8.48 9.90 -5.66
N GLY A 30 -9.50 9.03 -5.78
CA GLY A 30 -10.68 9.11 -4.92
C GLY A 30 -10.36 9.03 -3.43
N PHE A 31 -9.46 8.12 -3.05
CA PHE A 31 -9.06 7.93 -1.67
C PHE A 31 -8.29 9.15 -1.11
N PHE A 32 -7.24 9.59 -1.81
CA PHE A 32 -6.35 10.64 -1.28
C PHE A 32 -6.84 12.08 -1.53
N GLU A 33 -7.74 12.31 -2.48
CA GLU A 33 -8.36 13.63 -2.65
C GLU A 33 -9.61 13.81 -1.78
N SER A 34 -10.39 12.74 -1.56
CA SER A 34 -11.72 12.87 -0.95
C SER A 34 -11.83 12.29 0.46
N GLU A 35 -10.99 11.32 0.84
CA GLU A 35 -11.15 10.62 2.12
C GLU A 35 -10.08 10.99 3.16
N THR A 36 -8.81 11.08 2.77
CA THR A 36 -7.70 11.33 3.72
C THR A 36 -6.45 11.86 3.03
N SER A 37 -5.56 12.54 3.77
CA SER A 37 -4.19 12.77 3.32
C SER A 37 -3.30 11.52 3.57
N ILE A 38 -2.17 11.41 2.86
CA ILE A 38 -1.19 10.33 3.08
C ILE A 38 -0.69 10.34 4.54
N ARG A 39 -0.41 11.54 5.07
CA ARG A 39 0.07 11.71 6.44
C ARG A 39 -0.95 11.19 7.45
N ASP A 40 -2.22 11.59 7.30
CA ASP A 40 -3.26 11.23 8.25
C ASP A 40 -3.60 9.73 8.12
N TRP A 41 -3.55 9.18 6.90
CA TRP A 41 -3.72 7.75 6.69
C TRP A 41 -2.62 6.91 7.35
N LEU A 42 -1.36 7.31 7.24
CA LEU A 42 -0.25 6.63 7.94
C LEU A 42 -0.41 6.70 9.47
N ALA A 43 -0.90 7.81 10.00
CA ALA A 43 -1.18 7.95 11.43
C ALA A 43 -2.32 7.04 11.88
N ASP A 44 -3.39 6.95 11.09
CA ASP A 44 -4.53 6.06 11.33
C ASP A 44 -4.11 4.60 11.30
N LEU A 45 -3.32 4.19 10.30
CA LEU A 45 -2.79 2.82 10.21
C LEU A 45 -1.87 2.46 11.37
N ASN A 46 -0.96 3.37 11.75
CA ASN A 46 -0.11 3.15 12.91
C ASN A 46 -0.94 2.99 14.18
N THR A 47 -1.99 3.78 14.34
CA THR A 47 -2.93 3.68 15.47
C THR A 47 -3.68 2.35 15.46
N LEU A 48 -4.23 1.96 14.31
CA LEU A 48 -4.94 0.70 14.11
C LEU A 48 -4.09 -0.52 14.48
N ILE A 49 -2.87 -0.59 13.94
CA ILE A 49 -1.95 -1.71 14.17
C ILE A 49 -1.49 -1.76 15.62
N ASN A 50 -1.21 -0.60 16.24
CA ASN A 50 -0.83 -0.54 17.65
C ASN A 50 -1.98 -0.99 18.56
N ALA A 51 -3.21 -0.53 18.28
CA ALA A 51 -4.40 -0.91 19.03
C ALA A 51 -4.71 -2.41 18.91
N ALA A 52 -4.49 -3.00 17.73
CA ALA A 52 -4.64 -4.43 17.53
C ALA A 52 -3.55 -5.21 18.26
N SER A 53 -2.30 -4.73 18.24
CA SER A 53 -1.16 -5.41 18.89
C SER A 53 -1.20 -5.30 20.42
N ASN A 54 -1.82 -4.25 20.95
CA ASN A 54 -1.98 -4.01 22.37
C ASN A 54 -3.28 -3.25 22.64
N ALA A 55 -4.27 -3.93 23.21
CA ALA A 55 -5.58 -3.36 23.50
C ALA A 55 -5.54 -2.09 24.39
N LYS A 56 -4.48 -1.91 25.20
CA LYS A 56 -4.28 -0.68 26.01
C LYS A 56 -3.97 0.56 25.17
N MET A 57 -3.57 0.38 23.91
CA MET A 57 -3.32 1.46 22.95
C MET A 57 -4.55 1.81 22.11
N ASN A 58 -5.71 1.20 22.36
CA ASN A 58 -6.93 1.47 21.61
C ASN A 58 -7.52 2.84 21.99
N PRO A 59 -7.64 3.80 21.05
CA PRO A 59 -8.16 5.11 21.36
C PRO A 59 -9.68 5.08 21.60
N PRO A 60 -10.21 5.99 22.45
CA PRO A 60 -11.65 6.09 22.67
C PRO A 60 -12.37 6.53 21.38
N ARG A 61 -13.40 5.78 20.96
CA ARG A 61 -14.24 6.03 19.77
C ARG A 61 -13.52 5.91 18.41
N SER A 62 -12.78 4.83 18.22
CA SER A 62 -12.12 4.53 16.95
C SER A 62 -13.07 3.98 15.89
N SER A 63 -12.96 4.45 14.64
CA SER A 63 -13.66 3.94 13.45
C SER A 63 -12.96 2.71 12.88
N THR A 64 -12.52 1.78 13.74
CA THR A 64 -11.67 0.63 13.37
C THR A 64 -12.22 -0.18 12.21
N GLY A 65 -13.53 -0.42 12.16
CA GLY A 65 -14.15 -1.20 11.08
C GLY A 65 -14.02 -0.54 9.70
N TYR A 66 -14.10 0.78 9.67
CA TYR A 66 -13.85 1.55 8.45
C TYR A 66 -12.37 1.47 8.05
N LEU A 67 -11.47 1.71 9.01
CA LEU A 67 -10.02 1.71 8.76
C LEU A 67 -9.52 0.33 8.29
N THR A 68 -9.95 -0.75 8.94
CA THR A 68 -9.63 -2.12 8.54
C THR A 68 -10.13 -2.43 7.13
N ARG A 69 -11.37 -2.06 6.81
CA ARG A 69 -11.89 -2.23 5.45
C ARG A 69 -11.04 -1.48 4.42
N LYS A 70 -10.70 -0.22 4.68
CA LYS A 70 -9.86 0.59 3.77
C LYS A 70 -8.45 0.05 3.63
N LEU A 71 -7.89 -0.52 4.69
CA LEU A 71 -6.61 -1.21 4.63
C LEU A 71 -6.68 -2.46 3.73
N ILE A 72 -7.74 -3.27 3.85
CA ILE A 72 -7.95 -4.42 2.95
C ILE A 72 -8.11 -3.93 1.50
N GLU A 73 -8.90 -2.88 1.24
CA GLU A 73 -9.03 -2.28 -0.09
C GLU A 73 -7.67 -1.86 -0.68
N GLN A 74 -6.79 -1.25 0.11
CA GLN A 74 -5.44 -0.88 -0.34
C GLN A 74 -4.52 -2.08 -0.63
N VAL A 75 -4.59 -3.14 0.19
CA VAL A 75 -3.84 -4.38 -0.07
C VAL A 75 -4.32 -5.05 -1.36
N GLU A 76 -5.62 -5.06 -1.61
CA GLU A 76 -6.21 -5.56 -2.86
C GLU A 76 -5.75 -4.73 -4.07
N LEU A 77 -5.79 -3.41 -3.96
CA LEU A 77 -5.32 -2.48 -4.99
C LEU A 77 -3.85 -2.71 -5.31
N ALA A 78 -3.01 -2.85 -4.28
CA ALA A 78 -1.59 -3.15 -4.44
C ALA A 78 -1.39 -4.48 -5.18
N TYR A 79 -2.21 -5.49 -4.92
CA TYR A 79 -2.16 -6.76 -5.65
C TYR A 79 -2.52 -6.57 -7.13
N VAL A 80 -3.52 -5.74 -7.43
CA VAL A 80 -3.86 -5.38 -8.81
C VAL A 80 -2.66 -4.72 -9.51
N ILE A 81 -2.01 -3.75 -8.85
CA ILE A 81 -0.81 -3.08 -9.38
C ILE A 81 0.31 -4.10 -9.60
N PHE A 82 0.60 -4.95 -8.61
CA PHE A 82 1.60 -6.02 -8.70
C PHE A 82 1.40 -6.89 -9.94
N ARG A 83 0.15 -7.31 -10.21
CA ARG A 83 -0.20 -8.17 -11.34
C ARG A 83 -0.22 -7.43 -12.67
N LYS A 84 -0.78 -6.22 -12.74
CA LYS A 84 -0.89 -5.42 -13.99
C LYS A 84 0.47 -4.92 -14.44
N CYS A 85 1.29 -4.45 -13.52
CA CYS A 85 2.64 -3.95 -13.78
C CYS A 85 3.68 -5.08 -13.90
N LYS A 86 3.24 -6.36 -13.78
CA LYS A 86 4.07 -7.56 -13.89
C LYS A 86 5.30 -7.50 -12.98
N LEU A 87 5.09 -7.00 -11.77
CA LEU A 87 6.13 -6.92 -10.76
C LEU A 87 6.58 -8.34 -10.38
N LYS A 88 7.86 -8.46 -10.00
CA LYS A 88 8.49 -9.75 -9.71
C LYS A 88 8.63 -9.93 -8.21
N THR A 89 8.53 -11.17 -7.75
CA THR A 89 8.84 -11.48 -6.35
C THR A 89 10.34 -11.31 -6.06
N ILE A 90 10.66 -11.02 -4.80
CA ILE A 90 12.00 -10.77 -4.27
C ILE A 90 12.30 -11.82 -3.21
N GLU A 91 13.46 -12.47 -3.31
CA GLU A 91 13.85 -13.60 -2.45
C GLU A 91 13.99 -13.22 -0.96
N GLN A 92 14.46 -12.00 -0.68
CA GLN A 92 14.68 -11.51 0.69
C GLN A 92 13.81 -10.28 0.98
N PRO A 93 12.49 -10.46 1.20
CA PRO A 93 11.54 -9.35 1.30
C PRO A 93 11.84 -8.41 2.48
N LEU A 94 12.36 -8.93 3.60
CA LEU A 94 12.71 -8.16 4.79
C LEU A 94 14.02 -7.35 4.68
N LYS A 95 14.81 -7.57 3.61
CA LYS A 95 16.08 -6.86 3.42
C LYS A 95 15.85 -5.54 2.67
N PHE A 96 15.25 -4.57 3.35
CA PHE A 96 14.92 -3.25 2.79
C PHE A 96 16.16 -2.45 2.36
N ASN A 97 17.26 -2.54 3.13
CA ASN A 97 18.50 -1.83 2.83
C ASN A 97 19.55 -2.78 2.23
N LYS A 98 20.22 -2.36 1.15
CA LYS A 98 21.33 -3.13 0.57
C LYS A 98 22.62 -2.88 1.33
N GLY A 99 22.79 -1.69 1.92
CA GLY A 99 23.90 -1.32 2.81
C GLY A 99 23.54 -0.31 3.90
N VAL A 100 24.47 -0.08 4.84
CA VAL A 100 24.30 0.84 5.99
C VAL A 100 24.06 2.29 5.53
N SER A 101 24.66 2.70 4.41
CA SER A 101 24.45 4.03 3.82
C SER A 101 23.01 4.27 3.37
N ASP A 102 22.32 3.23 2.89
CA ASP A 102 20.95 3.35 2.40
C ASP A 102 19.98 3.65 3.56
N TYR A 103 20.24 3.06 4.73
CA TYR A 103 19.50 3.34 5.96
C TYR A 103 19.62 4.82 6.36
N TRP A 104 20.83 5.38 6.35
CA TRP A 104 21.05 6.79 6.71
C TRP A 104 20.48 7.74 5.66
N ASN A 105 20.56 7.40 4.38
CA ASN A 105 19.95 8.20 3.31
C ASN A 105 18.42 8.20 3.42
N GLN A 106 17.82 7.06 3.77
CA GLN A 106 16.38 6.93 4.01
C GLN A 106 15.94 7.70 5.27
N LEU A 107 16.76 7.70 6.33
CA LEU A 107 16.45 8.35 7.59
C LEU A 107 16.65 9.88 7.55
N LEU A 108 17.66 10.37 6.81
CA LEU A 108 18.07 11.78 6.81
C LEU A 108 17.43 12.60 5.68
N ALA A 109 16.74 11.96 4.72
CA ALA A 109 16.00 12.59 3.63
C ALA A 109 16.76 13.77 2.95
N THR A 110 18.08 13.65 2.83
CA THR A 110 18.96 14.71 2.34
C THR A 110 19.17 14.67 0.83
N ASP A 111 18.80 13.59 0.15
CA ASP A 111 18.93 13.49 -1.30
C ASP A 111 17.89 12.52 -1.90
N SER A 112 16.90 13.06 -2.60
CA SER A 112 15.94 12.30 -3.42
C SER A 112 16.58 11.66 -4.66
N SER A 113 17.88 11.91 -4.87
CA SER A 113 18.69 11.41 -5.98
C SER A 113 19.40 10.07 -5.70
N ALA A 114 19.28 9.53 -4.48
CA ALA A 114 19.89 8.26 -4.12
C ALA A 114 19.21 7.10 -4.89
N SER A 115 19.85 6.64 -5.96
CA SER A 115 19.49 5.49 -6.81
C SER A 115 19.24 4.14 -6.09
N ASN A 116 19.30 4.11 -4.75
CA ASN A 116 19.15 2.94 -3.89
C ASN A 116 17.92 3.01 -2.96
N ILE A 117 17.08 4.05 -3.06
CA ILE A 117 15.81 4.08 -2.31
C ILE A 117 14.85 3.08 -2.98
N ASP A 118 14.38 2.09 -2.22
CA ASP A 118 13.37 1.11 -2.67
C ASP A 118 12.23 1.86 -3.38
N THR A 119 11.98 1.53 -4.65
CA THR A 119 10.89 2.15 -5.42
C THR A 119 9.53 1.63 -4.93
N ALA A 120 8.44 2.32 -5.25
CA ALA A 120 7.10 1.78 -4.99
C ALA A 120 6.90 0.40 -5.62
N ALA A 121 7.55 0.13 -6.77
CA ALA A 121 7.58 -1.17 -7.41
C ALA A 121 8.26 -2.24 -6.53
N ASP A 122 9.43 -1.91 -5.96
CA ASP A 122 10.20 -2.82 -5.10
C ASP A 122 9.44 -3.09 -3.81
N SER A 123 8.86 -2.08 -3.19
CA SER A 123 8.08 -2.23 -1.96
C SER A 123 6.85 -3.12 -2.14
N ILE A 124 6.04 -2.89 -3.18
CA ILE A 124 4.90 -3.75 -3.52
C ILE A 124 5.39 -5.18 -3.83
N SER A 125 6.53 -5.32 -4.51
CA SER A 125 7.14 -6.63 -4.79
C SER A 125 7.53 -7.36 -3.51
N ARG A 126 8.19 -6.69 -2.57
CA ARG A 126 8.57 -7.25 -1.25
C ARG A 126 7.32 -7.64 -0.46
N PHE A 127 6.29 -6.79 -0.45
CA PHE A 127 5.04 -7.02 0.25
C PHE A 127 4.39 -8.36 -0.15
N PHE A 128 4.27 -8.62 -1.45
CA PHE A 128 3.72 -9.88 -1.96
C PHE A 128 4.72 -11.04 -2.07
N SER A 129 5.98 -10.79 -1.74
CA SER A 129 7.00 -11.85 -1.57
C SER A 129 7.09 -12.31 -0.12
N TYR A 130 6.77 -11.44 0.83
CA TYR A 130 6.65 -11.80 2.24
C TYR A 130 5.44 -12.70 2.46
N GLU A 131 4.27 -12.26 2.04
CA GLU A 131 3.02 -13.00 2.19
C GLU A 131 2.16 -12.90 0.92
N SER A 132 1.45 -13.98 0.57
CA SER A 132 0.49 -13.95 -0.53
C SER A 132 -0.75 -13.12 -0.16
N LEU A 133 -1.55 -12.69 -1.15
CA LEU A 133 -2.80 -11.95 -0.89
C LEU A 133 -3.73 -12.70 0.08
N GLN A 134 -3.79 -14.03 -0.02
CA GLN A 134 -4.62 -14.84 0.87
C GLN A 134 -4.08 -14.87 2.31
N GLN A 135 -2.76 -14.90 2.48
CA GLN A 135 -2.13 -14.82 3.81
C GLN A 135 -2.30 -13.43 4.41
N TRP A 136 -2.17 -12.36 3.61
CA TRP A 136 -2.49 -11.01 4.03
C TRP A 136 -3.94 -10.85 4.47
N TYR A 137 -4.90 -11.48 3.79
CA TYR A 137 -6.29 -11.49 4.26
C TYR A 137 -6.45 -12.11 5.65
N ASN A 138 -5.73 -13.21 5.93
CA ASN A 138 -5.78 -13.83 7.25
C ASN A 138 -5.18 -12.90 8.32
N ILE A 139 -4.01 -12.30 8.04
CA ILE A 139 -3.37 -11.32 8.93
C ILE A 139 -4.30 -10.13 9.23
N LEU A 140 -4.99 -9.62 8.21
CA LEU A 140 -5.92 -8.49 8.36
C LEU A 140 -7.22 -8.88 9.09
N ASP A 141 -7.68 -10.12 8.93
CA ASP A 141 -8.81 -10.65 9.71
C ASP A 141 -8.43 -10.83 11.18
N ASP A 142 -7.23 -11.34 11.46
CA ASP A 142 -6.78 -11.52 12.83
C ASP A 142 -6.56 -10.15 13.51
N LEU A 143 -6.03 -9.16 12.76
CA LEU A 143 -5.93 -7.74 13.18
C LEU A 143 -7.31 -7.21 13.57
N TRP A 144 -8.33 -7.48 12.75
CA TRP A 144 -9.70 -7.05 13.00
C TRP A 144 -10.30 -7.69 14.24
N ILE A 145 -10.16 -9.02 14.36
CA ILE A 145 -10.68 -9.80 15.50
C ILE A 145 -10.14 -9.24 16.81
N SER A 146 -8.85 -8.90 16.83
CA SER A 146 -8.20 -8.49 18.07
C SER A 146 -8.45 -7.04 18.48
N LEU A 147 -8.92 -6.22 17.54
CA LEU A 147 -9.50 -4.92 17.92
C LEU A 147 -10.83 -5.07 18.66
N GLY A 148 -11.53 -6.19 18.45
CA GLY A 148 -12.79 -6.53 19.12
C GLY A 148 -12.60 -7.18 20.48
N ASP A 149 -11.53 -7.94 20.67
CA ASP A 149 -11.22 -8.64 21.92
C ASP A 149 -10.18 -7.89 22.74
N ARG A 150 -10.66 -7.13 23.75
CA ARG A 150 -9.82 -6.25 24.58
C ARG A 150 -8.88 -7.00 25.52
N ASP A 151 -9.08 -8.30 25.70
CA ASP A 151 -8.26 -9.14 26.57
C ASP A 151 -7.30 -10.04 25.77
N ASN A 152 -7.45 -10.10 24.44
CA ASN A 152 -6.55 -10.86 23.58
C ASN A 152 -5.26 -10.09 23.29
N GLY A 153 -4.14 -10.71 23.67
CA GLY A 153 -2.86 -10.43 23.05
C GLY A 153 -2.87 -10.99 21.64
N PHE A 154 -3.45 -10.24 20.69
CA PHE A 154 -3.53 -10.53 19.25
C PHE A 154 -2.30 -11.28 18.70
N LEU A 155 -1.11 -10.95 19.20
CA LEU A 155 0.16 -11.45 18.71
C LEU A 155 1.11 -11.79 19.86
N GLY A 156 0.62 -12.51 20.88
CA GLY A 156 1.43 -13.03 21.98
C GLY A 156 2.76 -13.65 21.52
N ASP A 157 3.84 -13.32 22.23
CA ASP A 157 5.24 -13.79 22.11
C ASP A 157 6.01 -13.61 20.78
N ASN A 158 5.38 -13.26 19.65
CA ASN A 158 6.06 -13.13 18.34
C ASN A 158 6.38 -11.68 17.91
N GLY A 159 7.00 -10.89 18.78
CA GLY A 159 7.27 -9.45 18.55
C GLY A 159 7.96 -9.09 17.22
N HIS A 160 8.82 -9.97 16.67
CA HIS A 160 9.47 -9.75 15.37
C HIS A 160 8.49 -9.80 14.18
N GLU A 161 7.49 -10.67 14.25
CA GLU A 161 6.48 -10.82 13.20
C GLU A 161 5.55 -9.60 13.17
N ILE A 162 5.19 -9.07 14.35
CA ILE A 162 4.42 -7.83 14.49
C ILE A 162 5.14 -6.66 13.80
N LEU A 163 6.44 -6.51 14.08
CA LEU A 163 7.24 -5.44 13.52
C LEU A 163 7.34 -5.55 11.99
N ALA A 164 7.50 -6.77 11.45
CA ALA A 164 7.51 -7.00 10.01
C ALA A 164 6.17 -6.65 9.37
N ILE A 165 5.05 -7.15 9.91
CA ILE A 165 3.69 -6.85 9.43
C ILE A 165 3.46 -5.34 9.44
N LYS A 166 3.76 -4.68 10.55
CA LYS A 166 3.62 -3.22 10.69
C LYS A 166 4.43 -2.47 9.64
N GLU A 167 5.70 -2.83 9.47
CA GLU A 167 6.60 -2.20 8.50
C GLU A 167 6.05 -2.34 7.08
N PHE A 168 5.60 -3.54 6.70
CA PHE A 168 5.04 -3.79 5.37
C PHE A 168 3.76 -3.01 5.12
N LEU A 169 2.81 -2.98 6.06
CA LEU A 169 1.55 -2.25 5.90
C LEU A 169 1.77 -0.73 5.79
N LEU A 170 2.66 -0.17 6.62
CA LEU A 170 2.98 1.26 6.58
C LEU A 170 3.73 1.66 5.30
N ARG A 171 4.73 0.86 4.88
CA ARG A 171 5.43 1.11 3.62
C ARG A 171 4.48 1.01 2.44
N LEU A 172 3.62 0.00 2.41
CA LEU A 172 2.65 -0.14 1.33
C LEU A 172 1.76 1.09 1.20
N ALA A 173 1.21 1.58 2.30
CA ALA A 173 0.39 2.79 2.31
C ALA A 173 1.16 4.02 1.84
N ALA A 174 2.41 4.19 2.28
CA ALA A 174 3.27 5.29 1.85
C ALA A 174 3.57 5.22 0.35
N ASP A 175 3.84 4.03 -0.19
CA ASP A 175 4.18 3.85 -1.60
C ASP A 175 2.96 3.96 -2.52
N LEU A 176 1.77 3.58 -2.07
CA LEU A 176 0.52 3.91 -2.76
C LEU A 176 0.28 5.43 -2.77
N GLY A 177 0.63 6.13 -1.69
CA GLY A 177 0.65 7.58 -1.62
C GLY A 177 1.60 8.22 -2.63
N LYS A 178 2.83 7.70 -2.77
CA LYS A 178 3.78 8.17 -3.78
C LYS A 178 3.30 7.93 -5.21
N ILE A 179 2.72 6.76 -5.48
CA ILE A 179 2.12 6.47 -6.81
C ILE A 179 1.03 7.49 -7.15
N TYR A 180 0.23 7.88 -6.15
CA TYR A 180 -0.75 8.95 -6.29
C TYR A 180 -0.10 10.30 -6.58
N GLU A 181 0.89 10.73 -5.78
CA GLU A 181 1.58 12.01 -5.94
C GLU A 181 2.31 12.11 -7.30
N ASP A 182 2.98 11.04 -7.71
CA ASP A 182 3.69 10.95 -8.99
C ASP A 182 2.72 10.79 -10.18
N ALA A 183 1.45 10.49 -9.92
CA ALA A 183 0.42 10.16 -10.90
C ALA A 183 0.81 9.05 -11.91
N ILE A 184 1.72 8.15 -11.50
CA ILE A 184 2.33 7.15 -12.38
C ILE A 184 2.38 5.78 -11.69
N LEU A 185 1.81 4.77 -12.36
CA LEU A 185 1.94 3.39 -11.90
C LEU A 185 3.38 2.85 -12.10
N PRO A 186 3.82 1.88 -11.28
CA PRO A 186 5.11 1.22 -11.47
C PRO A 186 5.29 0.62 -12.86
N ASN A 187 6.49 0.73 -13.43
CA ASN A 187 6.87 0.13 -14.72
C ASN A 187 5.97 0.53 -15.92
N THR A 188 5.21 1.62 -15.82
CA THR A 188 4.50 2.15 -16.99
C THR A 188 5.53 2.67 -18.01
N PRO A 189 5.54 2.21 -19.27
CA PRO A 189 6.39 2.82 -20.28
C PRO A 189 6.05 4.31 -20.39
N LYS A 190 7.05 5.18 -20.59
CA LYS A 190 6.92 6.65 -20.71
C LYS A 190 5.88 7.12 -21.76
N SER A 191 5.28 6.23 -22.54
CA SER A 191 4.25 6.54 -23.54
C SER A 191 2.90 7.01 -22.98
N TYR A 192 2.70 7.03 -21.65
CA TYR A 192 1.54 7.68 -21.03
C TYR A 192 1.79 9.15 -20.66
N GLN A 193 3.02 9.67 -20.81
CA GLN A 193 3.37 11.04 -20.42
C GLN A 193 3.00 12.13 -21.44
N GLU A 194 2.43 11.78 -22.60
CA GLU A 194 2.17 12.75 -23.68
C GLU A 194 0.69 13.08 -23.96
N LYS A 195 -0.27 12.62 -23.14
CA LYS A 195 -1.70 12.92 -23.41
C LYS A 195 -2.43 13.86 -22.46
N ASN A 196 -1.84 14.31 -21.35
CA ASN A 196 -2.53 15.22 -20.43
C ASN A 196 -1.76 16.48 -20.05
N VAL A 197 -0.72 16.86 -20.79
CA VAL A 197 -0.07 18.16 -20.62
C VAL A 197 0.06 18.84 -21.98
N LYS A 198 -1.05 19.48 -22.41
CA LYS A 198 -1.19 20.63 -23.33
C LYS A 198 -2.45 20.50 -24.19
N SER A 199 -3.57 21.03 -23.72
CA SER A 199 -4.48 21.84 -24.53
C SER A 199 -5.62 22.40 -23.66
N GLU A 200 -5.33 23.33 -22.76
CA GLU A 200 -6.40 24.19 -22.22
C GLU A 200 -5.88 25.51 -21.63
N ILE A 201 -4.86 26.12 -22.24
CA ILE A 201 -4.62 27.56 -22.08
C ILE A 201 -4.07 28.12 -23.41
N SER A 202 -4.97 28.47 -24.32
CA SER A 202 -4.79 29.60 -25.24
C SER A 202 -6.09 29.80 -26.02
N GLU A 203 -6.86 30.81 -25.61
CA GLU A 203 -7.73 31.67 -26.43
C GLU A 203 -8.92 32.12 -25.58
N ASN A 204 -8.69 33.19 -24.82
CA ASN A 204 -9.63 34.30 -24.66
C ASN A 204 -9.00 35.30 -23.71
N LEU A 205 -8.38 36.33 -24.30
CA LEU A 205 -8.38 37.71 -23.82
C LEU A 205 -7.86 38.55 -24.99
N ALA A 206 -8.82 38.92 -25.84
CA ALA A 206 -8.72 40.12 -26.68
C ALA A 206 -8.83 41.37 -25.80
#